data_AF-A0A3D3Z6D3-F1
#
_entry.id   AF-A0A3D3Z6D3-F1
#
_cell.length_a   1.000
_cell.length_b   1.000
_cell.length_c   1.000
_cell.angle_alpha   90.00
_cell.angle_beta   90.00
_cell.angle_gamma   90.00
#
_symmetry.space_group_name_H-M   'P 1'
#
loop_
_entity.id
_entity.type
_entity.pdbx_description
1 polymer ?
#
loop_
_entity_poly.entity_id
_entity_poly.type
_entity_poly.pdbx_seq_one_letter_code
_entity_poly.pdbx_strand_id
1 'polypeptide(L)'
;VTSNLLVQGTEPRMTIGTVNTAEFFLTTVISATFIATLGWEAFTLATVGLIIGGLMAAPFGAVLAKRVPAKQLLYLVGTVLTLTSLFSLSKALGLV
;
A
#
# COMPACT_ATOMS: atom_id res chain seq x y z
N VAL A 1 9.90 1.34 -3.87
CA VAL A 1 10.88 0.42 -4.49
C VAL A 1 11.39 0.97 -5.82
N THR A 2 10.52 1.41 -6.73
CA THR A 2 10.86 1.96 -8.05
C THR A 2 11.85 3.12 -8.01
N SER A 3 11.70 4.08 -7.08
CA SER A 3 12.60 5.23 -6.97
C SER A 3 14.06 4.83 -6.68
N ASN A 4 14.29 3.75 -5.94
CA ASN A 4 15.65 3.29 -5.64
C ASN A 4 16.31 2.71 -6.89
N LEU A 5 15.61 1.85 -7.63
CA LEU A 5 16.11 1.23 -8.85
C LEU A 5 16.30 2.24 -9.99
N LEU A 6 15.46 3.27 -10.07
CA LEU A 6 15.63 4.37 -11.02
C LEU A 6 16.89 5.20 -10.72
N VAL A 7 17.18 5.46 -9.43
CA VAL A 7 18.40 6.15 -9.00
C VAL A 7 19.65 5.30 -9.30
N GLN A 8 19.53 3.98 -9.30
CA GLN A 8 20.60 3.04 -9.69
C GLN A 8 20.87 2.99 -11.21
N GLY A 9 20.18 3.79 -12.03
CA GLY A 9 20.50 3.97 -13.46
C GLY A 9 19.89 2.93 -14.41
N THR A 10 18.92 2.13 -13.95
CA THR A 10 18.19 1.19 -14.82
C THR A 10 17.22 1.92 -15.76
N GLU A 11 17.01 1.40 -16.98
CA GLU A 11 16.07 1.99 -17.94
C GLU A 11 14.65 2.07 -17.33
N PRO A 12 13.99 3.25 -17.34
CA PRO A 12 12.71 3.44 -16.63
C PRO A 12 11.63 2.42 -16.98
N ARG A 13 11.50 2.04 -18.25
CA ARG A 13 10.53 1.03 -18.70
C ARG A 13 10.79 -0.36 -18.09
N MET A 14 12.06 -0.73 -17.93
CA MET A 14 12.45 -2.02 -17.34
C MET A 14 12.24 -2.00 -15.83
N THR A 15 12.60 -0.90 -15.17
CA THR A 15 12.40 -0.73 -13.72
C THR A 15 10.91 -0.78 -13.36
N ILE A 16 10.06 -0.05 -14.10
CA ILE A 16 8.63 -0.01 -13.83
C ILE A 16 8.00 -1.39 -14.09
N GLY A 17 8.34 -2.04 -15.20
CA GLY A 17 7.79 -3.35 -15.56
C GLY A 17 8.15 -4.46 -14.57
N THR A 18 9.40 -4.49 -14.12
CA THR A 18 9.89 -5.49 -13.14
C THR A 18 9.31 -5.28 -11.76
N VAL A 19 9.26 -4.04 -11.27
CA VAL A 19 8.65 -3.72 -9.98
C VAL A 19 7.16 -4.06 -9.97
N ASN A 20 6.41 -3.71 -11.02
CA ASN A 20 5.00 -4.03 -11.09
C ASN A 20 4.74 -5.55 -11.08
N THR A 21 5.53 -6.33 -11.82
CA THR A 21 5.43 -7.79 -11.80
C THR A 21 5.73 -8.36 -10.41
N ALA A 22 6.76 -7.85 -9.73
CA ALA A 22 7.10 -8.26 -8.37
C ALA A 22 5.99 -7.91 -7.36
N GLU A 23 5.41 -6.71 -7.45
CA GLU A 23 4.30 -6.27 -6.60
C GLU A 23 3.04 -7.13 -6.82
N PHE A 24 2.71 -7.44 -8.07
CA PHE A 24 1.58 -8.33 -8.39
C PHE A 24 1.80 -9.75 -7.86
N PHE A 25 3.00 -10.30 -8.04
CA PHE A 25 3.33 -11.62 -7.53
C PHE A 25 3.26 -11.66 -6.00
N LEU A 26 3.88 -10.69 -5.33
CA LEU A 26 3.88 -10.59 -3.87
C LEU A 26 2.47 -10.47 -3.30
N THR A 27 1.64 -9.58 -3.86
CA THR A 27 0.25 -9.39 -3.40
C THR A 27 -0.61 -10.64 -3.63
N THR A 28 -0.40 -11.35 -4.74
CA THR A 28 -1.08 -12.63 -5.03
C THR A 28 -0.68 -13.70 -4.02
N VAL A 29 0.62 -13.86 -3.75
CA VAL A 29 1.11 -14.84 -2.78
C VAL A 29 0.60 -14.52 -1.38
N ILE A 30 0.67 -13.26 -0.95
CA ILE A 30 0.12 -12.82 0.36
C ILE A 30 -1.36 -13.17 0.44
N SER A 31 -2.15 -12.83 -0.58
CA SER A 31 -3.59 -13.12 -0.58
C SER A 31 -3.87 -14.62 -0.52
N ALA A 32 -3.12 -15.42 -1.29
CA ALA A 32 -3.24 -16.88 -1.30
C ALA A 32 -2.86 -17.48 0.06
N THR A 33 -1.76 -17.04 0.68
CA THR A 33 -1.35 -17.49 2.01
C THR A 33 -2.36 -17.08 3.07
N PHE A 34 -2.91 -15.87 3.01
CA PHE A 34 -3.95 -15.41 3.94
C PHE A 34 -5.19 -16.31 3.86
N ILE A 35 -5.67 -16.62 2.65
CA ILE A 35 -6.80 -17.54 2.43
C ILE A 35 -6.44 -18.97 2.88
N ALA A 36 -5.23 -19.45 2.59
CA ALA A 36 -4.82 -20.81 2.96
C ALA A 36 -4.66 -21.00 4.46
N THR A 37 -4.26 -19.96 5.20
CA THR A 37 -4.00 -20.03 6.65
C THR A 37 -5.22 -19.68 7.49
N LEU A 38 -6.01 -18.68 7.09
CA LEU A 38 -7.17 -18.18 7.84
C LEU A 38 -8.51 -18.63 7.24
N GLY A 39 -8.52 -19.20 6.03
CA GLY A 39 -9.75 -19.66 5.38
C GLY A 39 -10.78 -18.55 5.16
N TRP A 40 -12.07 -18.92 5.23
CA TRP A 40 -13.18 -17.96 5.10
C TRP A 40 -13.34 -17.05 6.32
N GLU A 41 -12.73 -17.37 7.46
CA GLU A 41 -12.74 -16.51 8.65
C GLU A 41 -11.98 -15.21 8.41
N ALA A 42 -11.04 -15.19 7.45
CA ALA A 42 -10.37 -13.97 7.00
C ALA A 42 -11.34 -12.91 6.44
N PHE A 43 -12.48 -13.33 5.88
CA PHE A 43 -13.49 -12.44 5.29
C PHE A 43 -14.48 -11.93 6.34
N THR A 44 -13.94 -11.30 7.39
CA THR A 44 -14.75 -10.58 8.37
C THR A 44 -15.48 -9.39 7.74
N LEU A 45 -16.50 -8.87 8.42
CA LEU A 45 -17.17 -7.61 8.07
C LEU A 45 -16.18 -6.46 7.83
N ALA A 46 -15.10 -6.40 8.62
CA ALA A 46 -14.06 -5.40 8.46
C ALA A 46 -13.28 -5.59 7.15
N THR A 47 -12.88 -6.82 6.83
CA THR A 47 -12.16 -7.15 5.59
C THR A 47 -13.00 -6.81 4.36
N VAL A 48 -14.28 -7.19 4.35
CA VAL A 48 -15.20 -6.89 3.25
C VAL A 48 -15.40 -5.38 3.10
N GLY A 49 -15.60 -4.67 4.21
CA GLY A 49 -15.69 -3.20 4.20
C GLY A 49 -14.43 -2.54 3.65
N LEU A 50 -13.25 -3.08 3.94
CA LEU A 50 -11.97 -2.57 3.47
C LEU A 50 -11.76 -2.82 1.98
N ILE A 51 -12.20 -3.98 1.46
CA ILE A 51 -12.20 -4.29 0.01
C ILE A 51 -13.12 -3.31 -0.74
N ILE A 52 -14.36 -3.14 -0.28
CA ILE A 52 -15.33 -2.25 -0.93
C ILE A 52 -14.85 -0.80 -0.86
N GLY A 53 -14.42 -0.35 0.32
CA GLY A 53 -13.90 1.00 0.51
C GLY A 53 -12.66 1.26 -0.34
N GLY A 54 -11.73 0.31 -0.41
CA GLY A 54 -10.53 0.40 -1.25
C GLY A 54 -10.86 0.47 -2.74
N LEU A 55 -11.76 -0.38 -3.24
CA LEU A 55 -12.18 -0.39 -4.64
C LEU A 55 -12.88 0.91 -5.04
N MET A 56 -13.74 1.43 -4.17
CA MET A 56 -14.41 2.71 -4.37
C MET A 56 -13.44 3.90 -4.29
N ALA A 57 -12.44 3.85 -3.41
CA ALA A 57 -11.44 4.92 -3.24
C ALA A 57 -10.38 4.94 -4.35
N ALA A 58 -10.05 3.79 -4.96
CA ALA A 58 -9.05 3.64 -6.01
C ALA A 58 -9.17 4.65 -7.18
N PRO A 59 -10.34 4.86 -7.82
CA PRO A 59 -10.47 5.85 -8.88
C PRO A 59 -10.19 7.28 -8.41
N PHE A 60 -10.63 7.66 -7.21
CA PHE A 60 -10.33 8.97 -6.64
C PHE A 60 -8.83 9.13 -6.37
N GLY A 61 -8.19 8.09 -5.84
CA GLY A 61 -6.75 8.03 -5.64
C GLY A 61 -5.98 8.20 -6.95
N ALA A 62 -6.40 7.53 -8.02
CA ALA A 62 -5.79 7.64 -9.35
C ALA A 62 -5.94 9.06 -9.93
N VAL A 63 -7.13 9.68 -9.80
CA VAL A 63 -7.36 11.07 -10.24
C VAL A 63 -6.51 12.05 -9.45
N LEU A 64 -6.39 11.88 -8.14
CA LEU A 64 -5.55 12.72 -7.28
C LEU A 64 -4.07 12.55 -7.63
N ALA A 65 -3.60 11.31 -7.78
CA ALA A 65 -2.23 10.99 -8.16
C ALA A 65 -1.84 11.58 -9.53
N LYS A 66 -2.79 11.66 -10.46
CA LYS A 66 -2.59 12.30 -11.77
C LYS A 66 -2.44 13.83 -11.68
N ARG A 67 -3.08 14.48 -10.69
CA ARG A 67 -3.14 15.96 -10.59
C ARG A 67 -2.10 16.55 -9.64
N VAL A 68 -1.73 15.84 -8.59
CA VAL A 68 -0.84 16.34 -7.53
C VAL A 68 0.61 15.93 -7.80
N PRO A 69 1.58 16.85 -7.67
CA PRO A 69 3.00 16.52 -7.75
C PRO A 69 3.41 15.38 -6.81
N ALA A 70 4.18 14.42 -7.31
CA ALA A 70 4.60 13.23 -6.57
C ALA A 70 5.25 13.56 -5.21
N LYS A 71 6.06 14.63 -5.13
CA LYS A 71 6.71 15.07 -3.88
C LYS A 71 5.70 15.43 -2.79
N GLN A 72 4.59 16.10 -3.15
CA GLN A 72 3.54 16.47 -2.20
C GLN A 72 2.77 15.24 -1.72
N LEU A 73 2.47 14.30 -2.62
CA LEU A 73 1.83 13.04 -2.25
C LEU A 73 2.69 12.24 -1.27
N LEU A 74 4.01 12.18 -1.50
CA LEU A 74 4.95 11.49 -0.61
C LEU A 74 4.98 12.13 0.79
N TYR A 75 4.99 13.47 0.89
CA TYR A 75 4.90 14.12 2.20
C TYR A 75 3.56 13.82 2.88
N LEU A 76 2.44 13.93 2.17
CA LEU A 76 1.11 13.68 2.73
C LEU A 76 1.00 12.25 3.29
N VAL A 77 1.33 11.25 2.48
CA VAL A 77 1.27 9.83 2.87
C VAL A 77 2.26 9.55 4.00
N GLY A 78 3.48 10.07 3.90
CA GLY A 78 4.50 9.93 4.94
C GLY A 78 4.03 10.49 6.29
N THR A 79 3.48 11.71 6.32
CA THR A 79 2.96 12.32 7.55
C THR A 79 1.84 11.50 8.18
N VAL A 80 0.86 11.06 7.38
CA VAL A 80 -0.24 10.23 7.86
C VAL A 80 0.30 8.93 8.46
N LEU A 81 1.19 8.22 7.74
CA LEU A 81 1.78 6.98 8.21
C LEU A 81 2.59 7.16 9.50
N THR A 82 3.40 8.21 9.59
CA THR A 82 4.20 8.50 10.78
C THR A 82 3.31 8.76 12.00
N LEU A 83 2.26 9.58 11.85
CA LEU A 83 1.32 9.86 12.94
C LEU A 83 0.56 8.60 13.37
N THR A 84 0.05 7.80 12.43
CA THR A 84 -0.65 6.55 12.77
C THR A 84 0.28 5.51 13.39
N SER A 85 1.54 5.46 12.98
CA SER A 85 2.54 4.56 13.55
C SER A 85 2.92 4.99 14.96
N LEU A 86 3.12 6.29 15.19
CA LEU A 86 3.37 6.86 16.52
C LEU A 86 2.21 6.59 17.47
N PHE A 87 0.98 6.78 17.02
CA PHE A 87 -0.22 6.46 17.80
C PHE A 87 -0.33 4.97 18.13
N SER A 88 -0.08 4.10 17.15
CA SER A 88 -0.11 2.65 17.36
C SER A 88 0.98 2.21 18.35
N LEU A 89 2.16 2.83 18.27
CA LEU A 89 3.27 2.58 19.17
C LEU A 89 2.99 3.10 20.59
N SER A 90 2.45 4.31 20.74
CA SER A 90 2.10 4.85 22.07
C SER A 90 1.05 3.98 22.78
N LYS A 91 0.08 3.47 22.02
CA LYS A 91 -0.92 2.52 22.52
C LYS A 91 -0.28 1.18 22.92
N ALA A 92 0.64 0.65 22.11
CA ALA A 92 1.34 -0.59 22.42
C ALA A 92 2.24 -0.46 23.68
N LEU A 93 2.77 0.74 23.95
CA LEU A 93 3.58 1.05 25.13
C LEU A 93 2.75 1.45 26.36
N GLY A 94 1.42 1.52 26.26
CA GLY A 94 0.53 1.87 27.36
C GLY A 94 0.61 3.33 27.82
N LEU A 95 1.11 4.22 26.96
CA LEU A 95 1.16 5.67 27.23
C LEU A 95 -0.21 6.34 26.98
N VAL A 96 -1.08 5.69 26.19
CA VAL A 96 -2.47 6.04 25.86
C VAL A 96 -3.30 4.77 25.81
#